data_AF-A0A9X3RZS5-F1
#
_entry.id   AF-A0A9X3RZS5-F1
#
_cell.length_a   1.000
_cell.length_b   1.000
_cell.length_c   1.000
_cell.angle_alpha   90.00
_cell.angle_beta   90.00
_cell.angle_gamma   90.00
#
_symmetry.space_group_name_H-M   'P 1'
#
loop_
_entity.id
_entity.type
_entity.pdbx_description
1 polymer ?
#
loop_
_entity_poly.entity_id
_entity_poly.type
_entity_poly.pdbx_seq_one_letter_code
_entity_poly.pdbx_strand_id
1 'polypeptide(L)'
;MSAPSPLPVLDISGFRSDPDGPAGAAFVEALRDAFHGIGAAYLVGHGVPDDLIARVREVAEEFFALPEPERLAIENVHSPQFRGYTRLGNEHTNGRRDLRDQVDVGREQPAPEIGPDDPAWLRLRGPNLWPEGLPAFRTAVSDYNAALEQAGHVLMRAVSLALGQPADHFDAIVTPPEVLTKIIRYPAPSEDFPTDQGVGHHTDAGFLTLLHQDAVGGLEAEVYGEWVGIPALPGAFVVNIGELLQLVSNGYFRATLHRVVSPPKGVQRISIAYFFNPSFEARIEPVTLPPALAAEAPGGESADPDNPILSYYGFNTLKVRLRAHPDVAERHHADLLARTD
;
A
#
# COMPACT_ATOMS: atom_id res chain seq x y z
N MET A 1 -15.91 -15.23 26.20
CA MET A 1 -15.53 -13.81 26.05
C MET A 1 -14.63 -13.76 24.82
N SER A 2 -14.99 -12.98 23.79
CA SER A 2 -14.10 -12.81 22.63
C SER A 2 -12.81 -12.15 23.11
N ALA A 3 -11.66 -12.61 22.61
CA ALA A 3 -10.40 -11.89 22.86
C ALA A 3 -10.54 -10.44 22.36
N PRO A 4 -9.92 -9.46 23.03
CA PRO A 4 -9.88 -8.08 22.54
C PRO A 4 -9.26 -8.04 21.13
N SER A 5 -9.77 -7.14 20.28
CA SER A 5 -9.24 -6.93 18.93
C SER A 5 -7.75 -6.55 19.01
N PRO A 6 -6.87 -7.12 18.17
CA PRO A 6 -5.45 -6.81 18.20
C PRO A 6 -5.13 -5.39 17.70
N LEU A 7 -6.04 -4.78 16.93
CA LEU A 7 -5.97 -3.38 16.50
C LEU A 7 -7.24 -2.61 16.91
N PRO A 8 -7.16 -1.29 17.12
CA PRO A 8 -8.34 -0.44 17.27
C PRO A 8 -9.27 -0.55 16.06
N VAL A 9 -10.59 -0.48 16.28
CA VAL A 9 -11.58 -0.43 15.21
C VAL A 9 -12.13 1.00 15.14
N LEU A 10 -11.89 1.68 14.02
CA LEU A 10 -12.23 3.07 13.80
C LEU A 10 -13.36 3.18 12.76
N ASP A 11 -14.46 3.83 13.12
CA ASP A 11 -15.57 4.09 12.22
C ASP A 11 -15.50 5.52 11.65
N ILE A 12 -15.19 5.64 10.36
CA ILE A 12 -15.03 6.92 9.67
C ILE A 12 -16.37 7.54 9.25
N SER A 13 -17.51 6.87 9.43
CA SER A 13 -18.82 7.35 8.96
C SER A 13 -19.20 8.71 9.54
N GLY A 14 -18.89 8.96 10.81
CA GLY A 14 -19.09 10.26 11.47
C GLY A 14 -18.30 11.36 10.78
N PHE A 15 -17.01 11.11 10.52
CA PHE A 15 -16.15 12.06 9.81
C PHE A 15 -16.57 12.28 8.36
N ARG A 16 -17.04 11.24 7.65
CA ARG A 16 -17.54 11.36 6.27
C ARG A 16 -18.80 12.20 6.14
N SER A 17 -19.66 12.16 7.15
CA SER A 17 -20.95 12.85 7.13
C SER A 17 -20.87 14.29 7.66
N ASP A 18 -20.12 14.50 8.73
CA ASP A 18 -19.90 15.80 9.36
C ASP A 18 -18.51 15.86 10.00
N PRO A 19 -17.47 16.26 9.23
CA PRO A 19 -16.08 16.33 9.71
C PRO A 19 -15.90 17.23 10.94
N ASP A 20 -16.70 18.29 11.05
CA ASP A 20 -16.64 19.30 12.12
C ASP A 20 -17.54 18.94 13.32
N GLY A 21 -18.36 17.91 13.17
CA GLY A 21 -19.25 17.42 14.21
C GLY A 21 -18.55 16.60 15.30
N PRO A 22 -19.24 16.32 16.42
CA PRO A 22 -18.66 15.56 17.53
C PRO A 22 -18.14 14.17 17.13
N ALA A 23 -18.81 13.49 16.21
CA ALA A 23 -18.38 12.18 15.72
C ALA A 23 -17.14 12.26 14.82
N GLY A 24 -17.02 13.32 14.00
CA GLY A 24 -15.82 13.60 13.21
C GLY A 24 -14.61 13.89 14.11
N ALA A 25 -14.78 14.74 15.11
CA ALA A 25 -13.73 15.04 16.09
C ALA A 25 -13.27 13.79 16.87
N ALA A 26 -14.20 12.97 17.35
CA ALA A 26 -13.89 11.72 18.04
C ALA A 26 -13.12 10.73 17.15
N PHE A 27 -13.47 10.65 15.85
CA PHE A 27 -12.72 9.83 14.89
C PHE A 27 -11.28 10.34 14.72
N VAL A 28 -11.08 11.65 14.59
CA VAL A 28 -9.74 12.26 14.45
C VAL A 28 -8.87 11.97 15.68
N GLU A 29 -9.44 12.04 16.89
CA GLU A 29 -8.73 11.70 18.13
C GLU A 29 -8.34 10.22 18.16
N ALA A 30 -9.28 9.31 17.87
CA ALA A 30 -8.99 7.88 17.86
C ALA A 30 -8.00 7.48 16.75
N LEU A 31 -8.04 8.15 15.60
CA LEU A 31 -7.07 7.99 14.51
C LEU A 31 -5.67 8.43 14.96
N ARG A 32 -5.58 9.60 15.62
CA ARG A 32 -4.32 10.10 16.18
C ARG A 32 -3.69 9.09 17.13
N ASP A 33 -4.48 8.55 18.06
CA ASP A 33 -4.00 7.58 19.05
C ASP A 33 -3.54 6.28 18.39
N ALA A 34 -4.31 5.75 17.43
CA ALA A 34 -3.97 4.53 16.72
C ALA A 34 -2.68 4.67 15.89
N PHE A 35 -2.54 5.78 15.15
CA PHE A 35 -1.38 6.02 14.28
C PHE A 35 -0.13 6.45 15.05
N HIS A 36 -0.28 7.10 16.21
CA HIS A 36 0.83 7.40 17.10
C HIS A 36 1.33 6.16 17.85
N GLY A 37 0.40 5.35 18.38
CA GLY A 37 0.73 4.19 19.21
C GLY A 37 1.22 2.99 18.40
N ILE A 38 0.44 2.56 17.40
CA ILE A 38 0.66 1.32 16.64
C ILE A 38 1.07 1.62 15.21
N GLY A 39 0.47 2.66 14.61
CA GLY A 39 0.59 2.93 13.17
C GLY A 39 -0.45 2.23 12.30
N ALA A 40 -1.35 1.46 12.92
CA ALA A 40 -2.36 0.66 12.23
C ALA A 40 -3.70 0.58 12.99
N ALA A 41 -4.78 0.38 12.25
CA ALA A 41 -6.14 0.19 12.76
C ALA A 41 -7.00 -0.62 11.79
N TYR A 42 -8.12 -1.17 12.25
CA TYR A 42 -9.23 -1.52 11.36
C TYR A 42 -10.05 -0.27 11.07
N LEU A 43 -10.40 -0.05 9.80
CA LEU A 43 -11.27 1.03 9.36
C LEU A 43 -12.59 0.46 8.86
N VAL A 44 -13.70 0.91 9.43
CA VAL A 44 -15.08 0.58 9.00
C VAL A 44 -15.82 1.86 8.59
N GLY A 45 -16.98 1.74 7.94
CA GLY A 45 -17.77 2.90 7.50
C GLY A 45 -17.14 3.69 6.34
N HIS A 46 -16.11 3.12 5.69
CA HIS A 46 -15.30 3.72 4.62
C HIS A 46 -16.08 4.09 3.36
N GLY A 47 -17.25 3.49 3.11
CA GLY A 47 -18.12 3.81 1.98
C GLY A 47 -17.82 3.03 0.70
N VAL A 48 -16.73 2.26 0.64
CA VAL A 48 -16.54 1.21 -0.40
C VAL A 48 -17.63 0.14 -0.26
N PRO A 49 -18.41 -0.17 -1.32
CA PRO A 49 -19.48 -1.16 -1.25
C PRO A 49 -18.98 -2.60 -1.07
N ASP A 50 -19.65 -3.38 -0.23
CA ASP A 50 -19.29 -4.79 0.01
C ASP A 50 -19.41 -5.66 -1.23
N ASP A 51 -20.37 -5.39 -2.13
CA ASP A 51 -20.52 -6.09 -3.40
C ASP A 51 -19.34 -5.82 -4.35
N LEU A 52 -18.76 -4.62 -4.30
CA LEU A 52 -17.56 -4.29 -5.06
C LEU A 52 -16.34 -5.04 -4.51
N ILE A 53 -16.17 -5.09 -3.19
CA ILE A 53 -15.10 -5.86 -2.54
C ILE A 53 -15.22 -7.35 -2.91
N ALA A 54 -16.44 -7.91 -2.87
CA ALA A 54 -16.70 -9.29 -3.27
C ALA A 54 -16.35 -9.54 -4.75
N ARG A 55 -16.79 -8.66 -5.68
CA ARG A 55 -16.45 -8.78 -7.10
C ARG A 55 -14.95 -8.77 -7.36
N VAL A 56 -14.19 -7.90 -6.68
CA VAL A 56 -12.72 -7.84 -6.86
C VAL A 56 -12.06 -9.12 -6.36
N ARG A 57 -12.53 -9.68 -5.24
CA ARG A 57 -12.04 -10.98 -4.75
C ARG A 57 -12.34 -12.10 -5.75
N GLU A 58 -13.55 -12.14 -6.29
CA GLU A 58 -13.96 -13.14 -7.29
C GLU A 58 -13.07 -13.08 -8.54
N VAL A 59 -12.88 -11.89 -9.14
CA VAL A 59 -12.01 -11.78 -10.33
C VAL A 59 -10.52 -12.04 -10.01
N ALA A 60 -10.08 -11.78 -8.76
CA ALA A 60 -8.74 -12.14 -8.32
C ALA A 60 -8.55 -13.66 -8.27
N GLU A 61 -9.51 -14.38 -7.69
CA GLU A 61 -9.54 -15.84 -7.66
C GLU A 61 -9.57 -16.43 -9.08
N GLU A 62 -10.42 -15.88 -9.96
CA GLU A 62 -10.49 -16.26 -11.37
C GLU A 62 -9.16 -16.02 -12.09
N PHE A 63 -8.51 -14.87 -11.90
CA PHE A 63 -7.21 -14.56 -12.48
C PHE A 63 -6.16 -15.60 -12.06
N PHE A 64 -6.06 -15.91 -10.78
CA PHE A 64 -5.06 -16.87 -10.28
C PHE A 64 -5.35 -18.33 -10.67
N ALA A 65 -6.59 -18.62 -11.08
CA ALA A 65 -6.99 -19.91 -11.67
C ALA A 65 -6.72 -20.00 -13.19
N LEU A 66 -6.39 -18.90 -13.87
CA LEU A 66 -6.06 -18.93 -15.29
C LEU A 66 -4.82 -19.81 -15.58
N PRO A 67 -4.75 -20.44 -16.77
CA PRO A 67 -3.54 -21.08 -17.26
C PRO A 67 -2.34 -20.13 -17.13
N GLU A 68 -1.19 -20.68 -16.74
CA GLU A 68 0.02 -19.88 -16.54
C GLU A 68 0.38 -18.99 -17.75
N PRO A 69 0.27 -19.43 -19.03
CA PRO A 69 0.54 -18.56 -20.17
C PRO A 69 -0.34 -17.30 -20.22
N GLU A 70 -1.59 -17.39 -19.77
CA GLU A 70 -2.51 -16.24 -19.74
C GLU A 70 -2.14 -15.27 -18.62
N ARG A 71 -1.69 -15.77 -17.46
CA ARG A 71 -1.16 -14.91 -16.38
C ARG A 71 0.15 -14.23 -16.79
N LEU A 72 1.04 -14.97 -17.47
CA LEU A 72 2.30 -14.44 -17.98
C LEU A 72 2.13 -13.45 -19.14
N ALA A 73 1.01 -13.47 -19.86
CA ALA A 73 0.74 -12.49 -20.91
C ALA A 73 0.75 -11.04 -20.41
N ILE A 74 0.47 -10.83 -19.12
CA ILE A 74 0.54 -9.52 -18.45
C ILE A 74 1.73 -9.40 -17.49
N GLU A 75 2.79 -10.18 -17.68
CA GLU A 75 3.97 -10.14 -16.81
C GLU A 75 4.57 -8.72 -16.73
N ASN A 76 4.95 -8.31 -15.52
CA ASN A 76 5.44 -6.96 -15.24
C ASN A 76 6.68 -6.55 -16.07
N VAL A 77 7.48 -7.53 -16.51
CA VAL A 77 8.60 -7.34 -17.45
C VAL A 77 8.17 -6.77 -18.81
N HIS A 78 6.88 -6.73 -19.11
CA HIS A 78 6.33 -6.09 -20.32
C HIS A 78 5.91 -4.63 -20.10
N SER A 79 5.99 -4.11 -18.87
CA SER A 79 5.58 -2.76 -18.49
C SER A 79 6.77 -1.92 -18.00
N PRO A 80 7.15 -0.83 -18.69
CA PRO A 80 8.09 0.16 -18.16
C PRO A 80 7.65 0.76 -16.82
N GLN A 81 6.35 0.75 -16.53
CA GLN A 81 5.74 1.27 -15.30
C GLN A 81 5.71 0.25 -14.15
N PHE A 82 6.33 -0.93 -14.34
CA PHE A 82 6.36 -2.01 -13.34
C PHE A 82 4.95 -2.54 -12.98
N ARG A 83 3.99 -2.49 -13.91
CA ARG A 83 2.61 -2.98 -13.72
C ARG A 83 2.43 -4.36 -14.32
N GLY A 84 1.53 -5.16 -13.73
CA GLY A 84 1.22 -6.50 -14.22
C GLY A 84 1.60 -7.61 -13.24
N TYR A 85 1.60 -8.84 -13.74
CA TYR A 85 1.81 -10.06 -12.96
C TYR A 85 3.28 -10.26 -12.60
N THR A 86 3.54 -10.59 -11.35
CA THR A 86 4.85 -11.01 -10.84
C THR A 86 4.77 -12.48 -10.43
N ARG A 87 5.73 -13.29 -10.91
CA ARG A 87 5.75 -14.74 -10.70
C ARG A 87 5.90 -15.12 -9.22
N LEU A 88 5.44 -16.32 -8.91
CA LEU A 88 5.56 -16.91 -7.57
C LEU A 88 7.02 -16.98 -7.14
N GLY A 89 7.33 -16.37 -5.99
CA GLY A 89 8.68 -16.40 -5.43
C GLY A 89 9.69 -15.49 -6.14
N ASN A 90 9.25 -14.55 -6.98
CA ASN A 90 10.17 -13.63 -7.64
C ASN A 90 10.66 -12.52 -6.68
N GLU A 91 9.83 -12.10 -5.74
CA GLU A 91 10.18 -11.06 -4.77
C GLU A 91 10.93 -11.61 -3.55
N HIS A 92 11.78 -10.76 -2.98
CA HIS A 92 12.59 -11.07 -1.82
C HIS A 92 12.46 -9.97 -0.77
N THR A 93 12.27 -10.35 0.49
CA THR A 93 12.30 -9.46 1.64
C THR A 93 13.37 -9.93 2.61
N ASN A 94 14.27 -9.03 3.02
CA ASN A 94 15.40 -9.31 3.91
C ASN A 94 16.27 -10.50 3.44
N GLY A 95 16.53 -10.57 2.13
CA GLY A 95 17.35 -11.61 1.50
C GLY A 95 16.69 -12.99 1.43
N ARG A 96 15.44 -13.14 1.88
CA ARG A 96 14.65 -14.36 1.77
C ARG A 96 13.54 -14.21 0.74
N ARG A 97 13.25 -15.30 0.02
CA ARG A 97 12.21 -15.36 -0.99
C ARG A 97 10.82 -15.31 -0.35
N ASP A 98 9.95 -14.45 -0.89
CA ASP A 98 8.57 -14.31 -0.46
C ASP A 98 7.67 -15.31 -1.21
N LEU A 99 6.89 -16.10 -0.48
CA LEU A 99 5.96 -17.07 -1.07
C LEU A 99 4.65 -16.40 -1.48
N ARG A 100 4.74 -15.58 -2.53
CA ARG A 100 3.59 -14.93 -3.17
C ARG A 100 3.79 -14.77 -4.67
N ASP A 101 2.67 -14.69 -5.38
CA ASP A 101 2.55 -14.08 -6.70
C ASP A 101 1.51 -12.96 -6.63
N GLN A 102 1.61 -11.96 -7.52
CA GLN A 102 0.74 -10.79 -7.43
C GLN A 102 0.52 -10.11 -8.78
N VAL A 103 -0.53 -9.29 -8.85
CA VAL A 103 -0.77 -8.35 -9.96
C VAL A 103 -0.73 -6.93 -9.40
N ASP A 104 0.17 -6.11 -9.96
CA ASP A 104 0.30 -4.68 -9.64
C ASP A 104 -0.51 -3.85 -10.65
N VAL A 105 -1.50 -3.09 -10.16
CA VAL A 105 -2.35 -2.19 -10.95
C VAL A 105 -2.23 -0.77 -10.41
N GLY A 106 -1.88 0.20 -11.25
CA GLY A 106 -1.79 1.62 -10.93
C GLY A 106 -2.93 2.46 -11.45
N ARG A 107 -2.73 3.78 -11.36
CA ARG A 107 -3.55 4.76 -12.08
C ARG A 107 -3.46 4.50 -13.58
N GLU A 108 -4.61 4.24 -14.21
CA GLU A 108 -4.71 4.11 -15.66
C GLU A 108 -4.56 5.48 -16.32
N GLN A 109 -3.53 5.66 -17.13
CA GLN A 109 -3.28 6.89 -17.87
C GLN A 109 -2.38 6.64 -19.10
N PRO A 110 -2.42 7.48 -20.14
CA PRO A 110 -1.44 7.38 -21.22
C PRO A 110 -0.02 7.62 -20.69
N ALA A 111 0.96 6.94 -21.30
CA ALA A 111 2.35 7.26 -21.04
C ALA A 111 2.66 8.65 -21.62
N PRO A 112 3.34 9.54 -20.88
CA PRO A 112 3.73 10.85 -21.38
C PRO A 112 4.84 10.71 -22.44
N GLU A 113 4.95 11.70 -23.33
CA GLU A 113 6.19 11.90 -24.08
C GLU A 113 7.26 12.42 -23.10
N ILE A 114 8.46 11.83 -23.13
CA ILE A 114 9.55 12.14 -22.20
C ILE A 114 10.76 12.63 -23.01
N GLY A 115 11.13 13.88 -22.79
CA GLY A 115 12.31 14.52 -23.33
C GLY A 115 13.60 14.20 -22.56
N PRO A 116 14.77 14.63 -23.05
CA PRO A 116 16.06 14.34 -22.42
C PRO A 116 16.26 14.98 -21.05
N ASP A 117 15.61 16.12 -20.78
CA ASP A 117 15.72 16.88 -19.53
C ASP A 117 14.57 16.59 -18.55
N ASP A 118 13.61 15.77 -18.96
CA ASP A 118 12.45 15.42 -18.15
C ASP A 118 12.84 14.47 -17.01
N PRO A 119 12.19 14.57 -15.84
CA PRO A 119 12.52 13.70 -14.72
C PRO A 119 12.22 12.23 -15.05
N ALA A 120 13.19 11.36 -14.77
CA ALA A 120 13.12 9.94 -15.10
C ALA A 120 11.93 9.20 -14.47
N TRP A 121 11.38 9.71 -13.35
CA TRP A 121 10.21 9.11 -12.71
C TRP A 121 8.94 9.23 -13.56
N LEU A 122 8.90 10.08 -14.60
CA LEU A 122 7.78 10.14 -15.55
C LEU A 122 7.57 8.81 -16.27
N ARG A 123 8.61 7.97 -16.39
CA ARG A 123 8.50 6.61 -16.95
C ARG A 123 7.60 5.69 -16.13
N LEU A 124 7.32 6.04 -14.88
CA LEU A 124 6.38 5.31 -14.01
C LEU A 124 4.91 5.60 -14.33
N ARG A 125 4.63 6.63 -15.15
CA ARG A 125 3.28 6.92 -15.65
C ARG A 125 3.01 6.18 -16.95
N GLY A 126 1.83 5.58 -17.04
CA GLY A 126 1.42 4.85 -18.23
C GLY A 126 0.32 3.84 -17.94
N PRO A 127 -0.04 3.04 -18.96
CA PRO A 127 -1.16 2.12 -18.89
C PRO A 127 -0.86 0.91 -18.00
N ASN A 128 -1.91 0.30 -17.49
CA ASN A 128 -1.83 -1.03 -16.87
C ASN A 128 -1.81 -2.13 -17.93
N LEU A 129 -1.33 -3.31 -17.53
CA LEU A 129 -1.48 -4.54 -18.31
C LEU A 129 -2.73 -5.29 -17.84
N TRP A 130 -3.68 -5.51 -18.75
CA TRP A 130 -4.96 -6.13 -18.44
C TRP A 130 -5.08 -7.53 -19.08
N PRO A 131 -5.60 -8.54 -18.36
CA PRO A 131 -5.75 -9.87 -18.92
C PRO A 131 -6.88 -9.90 -19.96
N GLU A 132 -6.55 -10.09 -21.25
CA GLU A 132 -7.54 -10.09 -22.34
C GLU A 132 -8.61 -11.17 -22.17
N GLY A 133 -8.22 -12.34 -21.63
CA GLY A 133 -9.13 -13.46 -21.34
C GLY A 133 -10.07 -13.22 -20.14
N LEU A 134 -9.86 -12.15 -19.36
CA LEU A 134 -10.67 -11.83 -18.19
C LEU A 134 -11.03 -10.33 -18.14
N PRO A 135 -11.89 -9.81 -19.04
CA PRO A 135 -12.23 -8.39 -19.09
C PRO A 135 -12.87 -7.85 -17.81
N ALA A 136 -13.59 -8.69 -17.06
CA ALA A 136 -14.21 -8.33 -15.78
C ALA A 136 -13.16 -7.88 -14.73
N PHE A 137 -11.93 -8.39 -14.82
CA PHE A 137 -10.83 -7.98 -13.95
C PHE A 137 -10.55 -6.48 -14.07
N ARG A 138 -10.48 -5.96 -15.29
CA ARG A 138 -10.24 -4.53 -15.53
C ARG A 138 -11.32 -3.66 -14.90
N THR A 139 -12.59 -4.00 -15.13
CA THR A 139 -13.72 -3.22 -14.63
C THR A 139 -13.74 -3.24 -13.10
N ALA A 140 -13.73 -4.42 -12.48
CA ALA A 140 -13.85 -4.55 -11.03
C ALA A 140 -12.69 -3.86 -10.30
N VAL A 141 -11.44 -4.04 -10.76
CA VAL A 141 -10.27 -3.42 -10.12
C VAL A 141 -10.24 -1.90 -10.35
N SER A 142 -10.68 -1.41 -11.51
CA SER A 142 -10.77 0.05 -11.75
C SER A 142 -11.82 0.71 -10.86
N ASP A 143 -12.99 0.10 -10.73
CA ASP A 143 -14.06 0.59 -9.85
C ASP A 143 -13.62 0.59 -8.38
N TYR A 144 -12.91 -0.46 -7.96
CA TYR A 144 -12.34 -0.59 -6.63
C TYR A 144 -11.29 0.47 -6.33
N ASN A 145 -10.37 0.71 -7.27
CA ASN A 145 -9.37 1.77 -7.14
C ASN A 145 -10.03 3.15 -7.01
N ALA A 146 -11.05 3.44 -7.83
CA ALA A 146 -11.78 4.70 -7.75
C ALA A 146 -12.51 4.89 -6.40
N ALA A 147 -13.11 3.82 -5.86
CA ALA A 147 -13.76 3.86 -4.56
C ALA A 147 -12.77 4.06 -3.40
N LEU A 148 -11.61 3.39 -3.45
CA LEU A 148 -10.56 3.54 -2.45
C LEU A 148 -9.80 4.86 -2.56
N GLU A 149 -9.67 5.43 -3.75
CA GLU A 149 -9.13 6.79 -3.92
C GLU A 149 -9.99 7.80 -3.15
N GLN A 150 -11.32 7.72 -3.26
CA GLN A 150 -12.23 8.57 -2.48
C GLN A 150 -12.09 8.36 -0.98
N ALA A 151 -12.03 7.10 -0.52
CA ALA A 151 -11.83 6.78 0.90
C ALA A 151 -10.47 7.30 1.40
N GLY A 152 -9.42 7.18 0.59
CA GLY A 152 -8.08 7.67 0.88
C GLY A 152 -8.02 9.19 1.03
N HIS A 153 -8.70 9.94 0.17
CA HIS A 153 -8.81 11.40 0.32
C HIS A 153 -9.48 11.81 1.63
N VAL A 154 -10.60 11.17 1.99
CA VAL A 154 -11.30 11.44 3.26
C VAL A 154 -10.38 11.13 4.44
N LEU A 155 -9.73 9.95 4.42
CA LEU A 155 -8.84 9.54 5.49
C LEU A 155 -7.63 10.48 5.61
N MET A 156 -7.06 10.93 4.49
CA MET A 156 -5.95 11.89 4.51
C MET A 156 -6.33 13.24 5.11
N ARG A 157 -7.56 13.71 4.93
CA ARG A 157 -8.04 14.92 5.61
C ARG A 157 -8.15 14.74 7.12
N ALA A 158 -8.58 13.56 7.57
CA ALA A 158 -8.56 13.22 9.00
C ALA A 158 -7.13 13.12 9.54
N VAL A 159 -6.20 12.58 8.76
CA VAL A 159 -4.75 12.54 9.08
C VAL A 159 -4.20 13.96 9.24
N SER A 160 -4.53 14.90 8.36
CA SER A 160 -4.14 16.32 8.49
C SER A 160 -4.59 16.91 9.83
N LEU A 161 -5.87 16.73 10.18
CA LEU A 161 -6.43 17.20 11.45
C LEU A 161 -5.82 16.49 12.67
N ALA A 162 -5.51 15.20 12.54
CA ALA A 162 -4.84 14.42 13.58
C ALA A 162 -3.42 14.97 13.87
N LEU A 163 -2.74 15.53 12.87
CA LEU A 163 -1.46 16.24 13.01
C LEU A 163 -1.60 17.72 13.41
N GLY A 164 -2.83 18.18 13.69
CA GLY A 164 -3.12 19.56 14.04
C GLY A 164 -2.99 20.55 12.88
N GLN A 165 -3.05 20.06 11.64
CA GLN A 165 -3.02 20.88 10.43
C GLN A 165 -4.45 21.18 9.95
N PRO A 166 -4.64 22.17 9.06
CA PRO A 166 -5.88 22.32 8.30
C PRO A 166 -6.24 21.02 7.57
N ALA A 167 -7.53 20.70 7.44
CA ALA A 167 -7.99 19.45 6.83
C ALA A 167 -7.41 19.21 5.43
N ASP A 168 -7.26 20.28 4.64
CA ASP A 168 -6.77 20.28 3.27
C ASP A 168 -5.23 20.34 3.14
N HIS A 169 -4.49 20.26 4.25
CA HIS A 169 -3.03 20.45 4.26
C HIS A 169 -2.30 19.57 3.23
N PHE A 170 -2.71 18.31 3.06
CA PHE A 170 -2.10 17.39 2.10
C PHE A 170 -2.78 17.35 0.73
N ASP A 171 -3.94 18.00 0.54
CA ASP A 171 -4.76 17.86 -0.68
C ASP A 171 -3.94 18.14 -1.95
N ALA A 172 -3.09 19.17 -1.93
CA ALA A 172 -2.26 19.55 -3.08
C ALA A 172 -1.22 18.50 -3.47
N ILE A 173 -0.71 17.72 -2.52
CA ILE A 173 0.30 16.69 -2.79
C ILE A 173 -0.32 15.32 -3.05
N VAL A 174 -1.62 15.12 -2.78
CA VAL A 174 -2.33 13.88 -3.05
C VAL A 174 -3.41 14.04 -4.12
N THR A 175 -3.38 15.09 -4.94
CA THR A 175 -4.38 15.32 -6.02
C THR A 175 -3.72 15.58 -7.38
N PRO A 176 -3.74 14.62 -8.32
CA PRO A 176 -4.15 13.23 -8.10
C PRO A 176 -3.14 12.50 -7.19
N PRO A 177 -3.59 11.48 -6.43
CA PRO A 177 -2.67 10.61 -5.72
C PRO A 177 -2.03 9.62 -6.71
N GLU A 178 -0.80 9.20 -6.42
CA GLU A 178 -0.22 8.02 -7.05
C GLU A 178 -0.66 6.78 -6.28
N VAL A 179 -1.30 5.87 -7.00
CA VAL A 179 -1.94 4.69 -6.42
C VAL A 179 -1.33 3.42 -6.97
N LEU A 180 -1.34 2.38 -6.13
CA LEU A 180 -0.97 1.04 -6.51
C LEU A 180 -1.90 0.07 -5.78
N THR A 181 -2.49 -0.84 -6.52
CA THR A 181 -3.22 -1.98 -5.99
C THR A 181 -2.40 -3.22 -6.25
N LYS A 182 -2.06 -3.94 -5.19
CA LYS A 182 -1.46 -5.27 -5.26
C LYS A 182 -2.54 -6.30 -4.95
N ILE A 183 -2.87 -7.11 -5.93
CA ILE A 183 -3.74 -8.28 -5.76
C ILE A 183 -2.81 -9.47 -5.59
N ILE A 184 -2.77 -10.05 -4.40
CA ILE A 184 -1.71 -10.97 -3.96
C ILE A 184 -2.31 -12.32 -3.63
N ARG A 185 -1.71 -13.39 -4.15
CA ARG A 185 -1.97 -14.76 -3.74
C ARG A 185 -0.79 -15.32 -2.96
N TYR A 186 -1.11 -15.94 -1.83
CA TYR A 186 -0.19 -16.71 -1.01
C TYR A 186 -0.59 -18.18 -1.06
N PRO A 187 0.18 -19.05 -1.73
CA PRO A 187 -0.02 -20.48 -1.65
C PRO A 187 0.60 -21.04 -0.35
N ALA A 188 0.18 -22.25 0.02
CA ALA A 188 0.85 -22.98 1.08
C ALA A 188 2.29 -23.38 0.68
N PRO A 189 3.21 -23.57 1.65
CA PRO A 189 4.55 -24.08 1.38
C PRO A 189 4.52 -25.44 0.65
N SER A 190 5.47 -25.65 -0.26
CA SER A 190 5.61 -26.87 -1.06
C SER A 190 7.06 -27.41 -1.00
N GLU A 191 7.32 -28.56 -1.62
CA GLU A 191 8.69 -29.09 -1.72
C GLU A 191 9.62 -28.15 -2.51
N ASP A 192 9.09 -27.50 -3.57
CA ASP A 192 9.84 -26.50 -4.37
C ASP A 192 10.01 -25.16 -3.62
N PHE A 193 9.11 -24.87 -2.68
CA PHE A 193 9.10 -23.65 -1.87
C PHE A 193 8.90 -23.96 -0.38
N PRO A 194 9.92 -24.52 0.32
CA PRO A 194 9.81 -24.96 1.71
C PRO A 194 10.01 -23.77 2.69
N THR A 195 9.29 -22.67 2.46
CA THR A 195 9.35 -21.45 3.28
C THR A 195 7.95 -21.08 3.77
N ASP A 196 7.86 -20.72 5.05
CA ASP A 196 6.66 -20.17 5.69
C ASP A 196 6.56 -18.64 5.55
N GLN A 197 7.57 -18.01 4.96
CA GLN A 197 7.56 -16.58 4.67
C GLN A 197 6.67 -16.29 3.46
N GLY A 198 5.46 -15.80 3.71
CA GLY A 198 4.62 -15.19 2.68
C GLY A 198 5.19 -13.83 2.26
N VAL A 199 5.51 -12.98 3.24
CA VAL A 199 6.31 -11.76 3.09
C VAL A 199 7.15 -11.57 4.35
N GLY A 200 8.43 -11.25 4.20
CA GLY A 200 9.28 -10.89 5.35
C GLY A 200 8.79 -9.64 6.11
N HIS A 201 9.32 -9.40 7.30
CA HIS A 201 8.96 -8.20 8.05
C HIS A 201 9.48 -6.94 7.36
N HIS A 202 8.61 -5.95 7.19
CA HIS A 202 8.91 -4.69 6.54
C HIS A 202 7.91 -3.61 6.97
N THR A 203 8.25 -2.38 6.63
CA THR A 203 7.38 -1.20 6.63
C THR A 203 7.00 -0.87 5.20
N ASP A 204 5.83 -0.28 5.00
CA ASP A 204 5.47 0.28 3.70
C ASP A 204 6.22 1.59 3.48
N ALA A 205 6.71 1.83 2.28
CA ALA A 205 7.44 3.08 1.97
C ALA A 205 6.52 4.31 1.88
N GLY A 206 5.22 4.11 1.69
CA GLY A 206 4.24 5.10 1.24
C GLY A 206 3.64 6.01 2.31
N PHE A 207 2.46 6.58 2.00
CA PHE A 207 1.64 7.30 2.97
C PHE A 207 0.69 6.36 3.72
N LEU A 208 -0.29 5.79 3.02
CA LEU A 208 -1.32 4.93 3.60
C LEU A 208 -1.47 3.66 2.79
N THR A 209 -1.70 2.56 3.49
CA THR A 209 -2.11 1.27 2.92
C THR A 209 -3.50 0.92 3.43
N LEU A 210 -4.40 0.54 2.53
CA LEU A 210 -5.72 -0.01 2.84
C LEU A 210 -5.77 -1.45 2.34
N LEU A 211 -5.85 -2.39 3.27
CA LEU A 211 -5.70 -3.82 3.01
C LEU A 211 -7.01 -4.57 3.24
N HIS A 212 -7.51 -5.18 2.18
CA HIS A 212 -8.51 -6.24 2.29
C HIS A 212 -7.83 -7.59 2.40
N GLN A 213 -8.40 -8.45 3.25
CA GLN A 213 -7.89 -9.79 3.54
C GLN A 213 -9.06 -10.76 3.68
N ASP A 214 -8.87 -11.97 3.17
CA ASP A 214 -9.82 -13.06 3.33
C ASP A 214 -9.79 -13.66 4.76
N ALA A 215 -10.66 -14.65 5.02
CA ALA A 215 -10.78 -15.28 6.32
C ALA A 215 -9.62 -16.25 6.68
N VAL A 216 -8.64 -16.48 5.79
CA VAL A 216 -7.53 -17.41 6.04
C VAL A 216 -6.56 -16.85 7.08
N GLY A 217 -6.41 -15.53 7.15
CA GLY A 217 -5.48 -14.86 8.05
C GLY A 217 -4.04 -14.89 7.54
N GLY A 218 -3.05 -14.74 8.43
CA GLY A 218 -1.61 -14.80 8.10
C GLY A 218 -0.90 -13.44 8.10
N LEU A 219 -1.63 -12.32 8.11
CA LEU A 219 -1.03 -11.03 8.42
C LEU A 219 -0.64 -10.99 9.90
N GLU A 220 0.59 -10.55 10.18
CA GLU A 220 1.05 -10.24 11.52
C GLU A 220 1.64 -8.82 11.53
N ALA A 221 1.42 -8.09 12.61
CA ALA A 221 1.96 -6.76 12.81
C ALA A 221 2.62 -6.66 14.19
N GLU A 222 3.62 -5.79 14.31
CA GLU A 222 4.21 -5.44 15.59
C GLU A 222 3.31 -4.45 16.33
N VAL A 223 2.74 -4.88 17.45
CA VAL A 223 1.87 -4.08 18.32
C VAL A 223 2.56 -3.96 19.66
N TYR A 224 3.04 -2.76 19.99
CA TYR A 224 3.78 -2.48 21.24
C TYR A 224 4.97 -3.42 21.50
N GLY A 225 5.71 -3.79 20.45
CA GLY A 225 6.90 -4.66 20.54
C GLY A 225 6.61 -6.15 20.44
N GLU A 226 5.34 -6.56 20.29
CA GLU A 226 4.96 -7.97 20.14
C GLU A 226 4.38 -8.23 18.75
N TRP A 227 4.74 -9.36 18.14
CA TRP A 227 4.11 -9.82 16.89
C TRP A 227 2.73 -10.40 17.18
N VAL A 228 1.71 -9.77 16.60
CA VAL A 228 0.31 -10.17 16.80
C VAL A 228 -0.33 -10.50 15.46
N GLY A 229 -1.05 -11.62 15.40
CA GLY A 229 -1.87 -11.98 14.26
C GLY A 229 -3.04 -11.03 14.09
N ILE A 230 -3.24 -10.52 12.88
CA ILE A 230 -4.30 -9.60 12.51
C ILE A 230 -5.35 -10.40 11.73
N PRO A 231 -6.42 -10.90 12.38
CA PRO A 231 -7.46 -11.64 11.69
C PRO A 231 -8.27 -10.72 10.77
N ALA A 232 -8.90 -11.27 9.74
CA ALA A 232 -9.84 -10.49 8.95
C ALA A 232 -11.05 -10.07 9.78
N LEU A 233 -11.43 -8.80 9.66
CA LEU A 233 -12.64 -8.25 10.24
C LEU A 233 -13.63 -7.94 9.11
N PRO A 234 -14.80 -8.61 9.03
CA PRO A 234 -15.78 -8.35 7.99
C PRO A 234 -16.21 -6.87 7.94
N GLY A 235 -16.28 -6.31 6.74
CA GLY A 235 -16.64 -4.90 6.53
C GLY A 235 -15.56 -3.90 6.92
N ALA A 236 -14.33 -4.35 7.17
CA ALA A 236 -13.19 -3.49 7.49
C ALA A 236 -12.04 -3.65 6.49
N PHE A 237 -11.30 -2.57 6.30
CA PHE A 237 -9.92 -2.61 5.84
C PHE A 237 -8.98 -2.59 7.05
N VAL A 238 -7.86 -3.29 6.98
CA VAL A 238 -6.71 -2.93 7.82
C VAL A 238 -6.05 -1.72 7.17
N VAL A 239 -5.84 -0.66 7.94
CA VAL A 239 -5.15 0.54 7.50
C VAL A 239 -3.87 0.69 8.29
N ASN A 240 -2.75 0.88 7.61
CA ASN A 240 -1.48 1.21 8.23
C ASN A 240 -0.81 2.37 7.49
N ILE A 241 0.07 3.07 8.19
CA ILE A 241 0.88 4.14 7.59
C ILE A 241 2.20 3.57 7.05
N GLY A 242 2.79 4.29 6.10
CA GLY A 242 4.14 4.04 5.63
C GLY A 242 5.17 5.07 6.12
N GLU A 243 6.42 4.82 5.77
CA GLU A 243 7.61 5.58 6.17
C GLU A 243 7.55 7.05 5.75
N LEU A 244 6.94 7.37 4.61
CA LEU A 244 6.81 8.77 4.19
C LEU A 244 5.88 9.56 5.09
N LEU A 245 4.79 8.96 5.59
CA LEU A 245 3.91 9.65 6.54
C LEU A 245 4.56 9.74 7.93
N GLN A 246 5.36 8.75 8.33
CA GLN A 246 6.22 8.86 9.51
C GLN A 246 7.20 10.02 9.38
N LEU A 247 7.90 10.16 8.23
CA LEU A 247 8.82 11.26 7.97
C LEU A 247 8.12 12.62 8.04
N VAL A 248 7.00 12.75 7.33
CA VAL A 248 6.23 14.00 7.25
C VAL A 248 5.66 14.40 8.61
N SER A 249 5.32 13.44 9.46
CA SER A 249 4.88 13.70 10.84
C SER A 249 6.03 13.83 11.84
N ASN A 250 7.29 13.94 11.37
CA ASN A 250 8.49 14.01 12.20
C ASN A 250 8.60 12.85 13.23
N GLY A 251 8.14 11.66 12.84
CA GLY A 251 8.13 10.47 13.68
C GLY A 251 6.94 10.38 14.64
N TYR A 252 6.05 11.37 14.67
CA TYR A 252 4.88 11.34 15.55
C TYR A 252 3.94 10.18 15.20
N PHE A 253 3.68 9.93 13.92
CA PHE A 253 3.05 8.68 13.50
C PHE A 253 4.11 7.64 13.15
N ARG A 254 3.84 6.37 13.43
CA ARG A 254 4.82 5.27 13.31
C ARG A 254 4.47 4.31 12.18
N ALA A 255 5.39 4.06 11.26
CA ALA A 255 5.21 3.04 10.24
C ALA A 255 5.23 1.65 10.89
N THR A 256 4.14 0.92 10.77
CA THR A 256 3.98 -0.39 11.44
C THR A 256 4.80 -1.45 10.72
N LEU A 257 5.72 -2.09 11.47
CA LEU A 257 6.35 -3.32 11.01
C LEU A 257 5.30 -4.42 10.89
N HIS A 258 5.23 -5.04 9.72
CA HIS A 258 4.28 -6.11 9.45
C HIS A 258 4.91 -7.17 8.54
N ARG A 259 4.34 -8.38 8.57
CA ARG A 259 4.78 -9.54 7.79
C ARG A 259 3.60 -10.43 7.42
N VAL A 260 3.82 -11.39 6.54
CA VAL A 260 2.80 -12.39 6.20
C VAL A 260 3.40 -13.79 6.36
N VAL A 261 2.70 -14.63 7.12
CA VAL A 261 2.97 -16.06 7.23
C VAL A 261 2.16 -16.80 6.16
N SER A 262 2.80 -17.73 5.46
CA SER A 262 2.15 -18.56 4.44
C SER A 262 1.00 -19.39 5.03
N PRO A 263 -0.09 -19.61 4.29
CA PRO A 263 -1.23 -20.37 4.80
C PRO A 263 -0.91 -21.86 5.01
N PRO A 264 -1.74 -22.57 5.79
CA PRO A 264 -1.61 -24.02 5.98
C PRO A 264 -1.72 -24.80 4.67
N LYS A 265 -1.15 -26.02 4.65
CA LYS A 265 -1.18 -26.92 3.48
C LYS A 265 -2.60 -27.10 2.93
N GLY A 266 -2.74 -26.94 1.61
CA GLY A 266 -4.02 -27.11 0.91
C GLY A 266 -4.91 -25.87 0.92
N VAL A 267 -4.47 -24.77 1.51
CA VAL A 267 -5.16 -23.48 1.53
C VAL A 267 -4.35 -22.46 0.73
N GLN A 268 -5.05 -21.60 -0.02
CA GLN A 268 -4.47 -20.38 -0.59
C GLN A 268 -5.17 -19.18 0.04
N ARG A 269 -4.42 -18.09 0.19
CA ARG A 269 -4.92 -16.82 0.73
C ARG A 269 -4.85 -15.75 -0.35
N ILE A 270 -5.91 -14.98 -0.51
CA ILE A 270 -5.95 -13.77 -1.32
C ILE A 270 -5.96 -12.54 -0.41
N SER A 271 -5.13 -11.56 -0.78
CA SER A 271 -5.06 -10.26 -0.12
C SER A 271 -5.03 -9.17 -1.17
N ILE A 272 -5.71 -8.06 -0.94
CA ILE A 272 -5.74 -6.92 -1.87
C ILE A 272 -5.28 -5.67 -1.10
N ALA A 273 -4.06 -5.24 -1.35
CA ALA A 273 -3.46 -4.07 -0.73
C ALA A 273 -3.57 -2.87 -1.67
N TYR A 274 -4.11 -1.76 -1.19
CA TYR A 274 -4.20 -0.49 -1.92
C TYR A 274 -3.31 0.55 -1.25
N PHE A 275 -2.34 1.07 -1.98
CA PHE A 275 -1.40 2.07 -1.52
C PHE A 275 -1.84 3.45 -2.04
N PHE A 276 -2.15 4.36 -1.12
CA PHE A 276 -2.49 5.75 -1.39
C PHE A 276 -1.28 6.64 -1.08
N ASN A 277 -0.70 7.28 -2.10
CA ASN A 277 0.54 8.02 -1.97
C ASN A 277 0.47 9.41 -2.60
N PRO A 278 1.43 10.30 -2.28
CA PRO A 278 1.56 11.59 -2.95
C PRO A 278 1.73 11.48 -4.46
N SER A 279 1.48 12.57 -5.18
CA SER A 279 1.81 12.73 -6.58
C SER A 279 3.32 12.57 -6.79
N PHE A 280 3.77 12.14 -7.97
CA PHE A 280 5.21 12.03 -8.22
C PHE A 280 5.95 13.37 -8.11
N GLU A 281 5.26 14.47 -8.40
CA GLU A 281 5.74 15.85 -8.25
C GLU A 281 5.84 16.31 -6.80
N ALA A 282 5.17 15.60 -5.88
CA ALA A 282 5.10 16.01 -4.48
C ALA A 282 6.49 16.10 -3.88
N ARG A 283 6.77 17.27 -3.30
CA ARG A 283 7.89 17.47 -2.41
C ARG A 283 7.46 17.08 -0.99
N ILE A 284 8.22 16.19 -0.39
CA ILE A 284 7.96 15.63 0.93
C ILE A 284 8.70 16.47 1.96
N GLU A 285 7.95 17.20 2.78
CA GLU A 285 8.49 18.06 3.84
C GLU A 285 7.79 17.75 5.17
N PRO A 286 8.53 17.73 6.29
CA PRO A 286 7.92 17.60 7.60
C PRO A 286 6.93 18.73 7.90
N VAL A 287 5.79 18.40 8.50
CA VAL A 287 4.82 19.40 8.96
C VAL A 287 5.31 20.08 10.24
N THR A 288 4.88 21.31 10.45
CA THR A 288 5.08 21.98 11.74
C THR A 288 4.02 21.50 12.72
N LEU A 289 4.42 20.60 13.63
CA LEU A 289 3.52 20.06 14.65
C LEU A 289 3.18 21.10 15.74
N PRO A 290 1.95 21.09 16.27
CA PRO A 290 1.63 21.79 17.51
C PRO A 290 2.56 21.35 18.67
N PRO A 291 2.87 22.24 19.64
CA PRO A 291 3.86 21.94 20.69
C PRO A 291 3.61 20.65 21.47
N ALA A 292 2.34 20.29 21.70
CA ALA A 292 1.99 19.04 22.38
C ALA A 292 2.42 17.80 21.57
N LEU A 293 2.10 17.76 20.27
CA LEU A 293 2.47 16.63 19.42
C LEU A 293 3.98 16.60 19.16
N ALA A 294 4.59 17.78 18.99
CA ALA A 294 6.03 17.92 18.78
C ALA A 294 6.86 17.36 19.94
N ALA A 295 6.36 17.44 21.17
CA ALA A 295 7.03 16.91 22.37
C ALA A 295 7.10 15.37 22.40
N GLU A 296 6.25 14.70 21.62
CA GLU A 296 6.14 13.23 21.54
C GLU A 296 6.72 12.68 20.22
N ALA A 297 7.24 13.55 19.35
CA ALA A 297 7.79 13.20 18.05
C ALA A 297 9.32 12.94 18.16
N PRO A 298 9.79 11.70 17.97
CA PRO A 298 11.20 11.34 18.14
C PRO A 298 12.13 11.79 16.99
N GLY A 299 11.57 12.29 15.88
CA GLY A 299 12.28 12.52 14.62
C GLY A 299 11.87 11.49 13.57
N GLY A 300 11.63 11.94 12.33
CA GLY A 300 11.07 11.12 11.25
C GLY A 300 12.08 10.51 10.28
N GLU A 301 13.37 10.61 10.56
CA GLU A 301 14.44 10.18 9.63
C GLU A 301 14.37 8.67 9.34
N SER A 302 14.82 8.28 8.15
CA SER A 302 14.92 6.87 7.75
C SER A 302 15.79 6.10 8.74
N ALA A 303 15.31 4.94 9.19
CA ALA A 303 16.11 4.04 10.02
C ALA A 303 17.29 3.41 9.24
N ASP A 304 17.22 3.40 7.91
CA ASP A 304 18.26 2.90 7.02
C ASP A 304 19.09 4.06 6.42
N PRO A 305 20.33 4.28 6.88
CA PRO A 305 21.21 5.32 6.35
C PRO A 305 21.67 5.06 4.91
N ASP A 306 21.63 3.81 4.45
CA ASP A 306 22.01 3.44 3.08
C ASP A 306 20.85 3.63 2.08
N ASN A 307 19.66 3.98 2.57
CA ASN A 307 18.46 4.21 1.77
C ASN A 307 17.75 5.54 2.11
N PRO A 308 18.39 6.70 1.90
CA PRO A 308 17.82 7.99 2.29
C PRO A 308 16.55 8.31 1.51
N ILE A 309 15.53 8.85 2.19
CA ILE A 309 14.32 9.36 1.55
C ILE A 309 14.66 10.68 0.86
N LEU A 310 14.48 10.72 -0.46
CA LEU A 310 14.69 11.90 -1.30
C LEU A 310 13.55 12.91 -1.11
N SER A 311 13.81 14.19 -1.40
CA SER A 311 12.81 15.24 -1.20
C SER A 311 11.59 15.15 -2.12
N TYR A 312 11.67 14.44 -3.26
CA TYR A 312 10.55 14.28 -4.18
C TYR A 312 10.09 12.83 -4.25
N TYR A 313 8.77 12.62 -4.18
CA TYR A 313 8.17 11.29 -4.14
C TYR A 313 8.45 10.46 -5.40
N GLY A 314 8.42 11.09 -6.59
CA GLY A 314 8.71 10.41 -7.85
C GLY A 314 10.07 9.72 -7.88
N PHE A 315 11.13 10.40 -7.40
CA PHE A 315 12.47 9.80 -7.34
C PHE A 315 12.57 8.70 -6.28
N ASN A 316 11.88 8.83 -5.14
CA ASN A 316 11.80 7.73 -4.17
C ASN A 316 11.16 6.50 -4.78
N THR A 317 10.02 6.67 -5.47
CA THR A 317 9.31 5.55 -6.11
C THR A 317 10.17 4.89 -7.17
N LEU A 318 10.84 5.68 -8.02
CA LEU A 318 11.71 5.16 -9.07
C LEU A 318 12.88 4.35 -8.47
N LYS A 319 13.56 4.89 -7.47
CA LYS A 319 14.64 4.20 -6.76
C LYS A 319 14.19 2.85 -6.20
N VAL A 320 13.02 2.81 -5.55
CA VAL A 320 12.45 1.57 -4.99
C VAL A 320 12.13 0.57 -6.10
N ARG A 321 11.51 1.01 -7.20
CA ARG A 321 11.13 0.12 -8.32
C ARG A 321 12.34 -0.46 -9.05
N LEU A 322 13.38 0.34 -9.30
CA LEU A 322 14.62 -0.13 -9.92
C LEU A 322 15.32 -1.21 -9.08
N ARG A 323 15.27 -1.09 -7.74
CA ARG A 323 15.83 -2.09 -6.83
C ARG A 323 14.98 -3.35 -6.72
N ALA A 324 13.65 -3.20 -6.65
CA ALA A 324 12.72 -4.30 -6.40
C ALA A 324 12.48 -5.21 -7.62
N HIS A 325 12.64 -4.67 -8.84
CA HIS A 325 12.38 -5.39 -10.08
C HIS A 325 13.57 -5.24 -11.06
N PRO A 326 14.70 -5.91 -10.77
CA PRO A 326 15.93 -5.77 -11.57
C PRO A 326 15.74 -6.21 -13.04
N ASP A 327 14.85 -7.16 -13.30
CA ASP A 327 14.49 -7.65 -14.63
C ASP A 327 13.75 -6.59 -15.47
N VAL A 328 12.78 -5.89 -14.86
CA VAL A 328 12.09 -4.76 -15.49
C VAL A 328 13.06 -3.60 -15.69
N ALA A 329 13.92 -3.33 -14.69
CA ALA A 329 14.92 -2.27 -14.74
C ALA A 329 15.93 -2.48 -15.87
N GLU A 330 16.48 -3.69 -16.01
CA GLU A 330 17.41 -4.04 -17.09
C GLU A 330 16.75 -3.91 -18.46
N ARG A 331 15.48 -4.30 -18.60
CA ARG A 331 14.79 -4.27 -19.89
C ARG A 331 14.36 -2.88 -20.34
N HIS A 332 13.85 -2.05 -19.42
CA HIS A 332 13.18 -0.78 -19.77
C HIS A 332 13.90 0.47 -19.26
N HIS A 333 14.85 0.32 -18.35
CA HIS A 333 15.52 1.42 -17.64
C HIS A 333 17.04 1.22 -17.54
N ALA A 334 17.63 0.46 -18.47
CA ALA A 334 19.07 0.14 -18.43
C ALA A 334 19.95 1.41 -18.40
N ASP A 335 19.49 2.49 -19.04
CA ASP A 335 20.16 3.78 -19.07
C ASP A 335 20.22 4.46 -17.69
N LEU A 336 19.29 4.14 -16.79
CA LEU A 336 19.27 4.66 -15.43
C LEU A 336 20.16 3.84 -14.48
N LEU A 337 20.37 2.56 -14.77
CA LEU A 337 21.29 1.70 -14.01
C LEU A 337 22.76 2.06 -14.28
N ALA A 338 23.08 2.52 -15.49
CA ALA A 338 24.44 2.91 -15.87
C ALA A 338 24.88 4.28 -15.34
N ARG A 339 23.97 5.06 -14.73
CA ARG A 339 24.22 6.43 -14.26
C ARG A 339 24.54 6.52 -12.76
N THR A 340 24.74 5.40 -12.08
CA THR A 340 25.22 5.36 -10.70
C THR A 340 26.74 5.50 -10.66
N ASP A 341 27.22 6.72 -10.93
CA ASP A 341 28.57 7.19 -10.60
C ASP A 341 28.47 8.48 -9.78
#